data_AF-A0A7C3JPY6-F1
#
_entry.id   AF-A0A7C3JPY6-F1
#
_cell.length_a   1.000
_cell.length_b   1.000
_cell.length_c   1.000
_cell.angle_alpha   90.00
_cell.angle_beta   90.00
_cell.angle_gamma   90.00
#
_symmetry.space_group_name_H-M   'P 1'
#
loop_
_entity.id
_entity.type
_entity.pdbx_description
1 polymer ?
#
loop_
_entity_poly.entity_id
_entity_poly.type
_entity_poly.pdbx_seq_one_letter_code
_entity_poly.pdbx_strand_id
1 'polypeptide(L)'
;MKYLEKGFTLIELMIVVAIIGILAAVAIPAYQDYIARAQVSEAVNLLGSAKTPFAEYFADRGQWPSTASDVMGNTSGKYTASVQITGTPVTTAPGQITLVATMMTSGVNSNITGGNLILDTTDGGKTWTCKTTGATGPGAGGALASKYVPGNCRN
;
A
#
# COMPACT_ATOMS: atom_id res chain seq x y z
N MET A 1 -59.02 11.79 15.05
CA MET A 1 -58.90 10.48 14.38
C MET A 1 -57.48 9.97 14.61
N LYS A 2 -57.31 8.83 15.30
CA LYS A 2 -56.00 8.19 15.48
C LYS A 2 -55.74 7.35 14.23
N TYR A 3 -54.76 7.73 13.43
CA TYR A 3 -54.26 6.85 12.36
C TYR A 3 -53.62 5.64 13.03
N LEU A 4 -54.14 4.44 12.77
CA LEU A 4 -53.49 3.20 13.15
C LEU A 4 -52.18 3.11 12.36
N GLU A 5 -51.05 3.24 13.04
CA GLU A 5 -49.74 3.01 12.43
C GLU A 5 -49.69 1.56 11.96
N LYS A 6 -49.67 1.36 10.64
CA LYS A 6 -49.47 0.05 10.03
C LYS A 6 -48.02 -0.38 10.28
N GLY A 7 -47.83 -1.41 11.10
CA GLY A 7 -46.54 -2.07 11.26
C GLY A 7 -46.13 -2.86 10.01
N PHE A 8 -44.83 -3.13 9.89
CA PHE A 8 -44.25 -3.98 8.84
C PHE A 8 -44.68 -5.44 9.04
N THR A 9 -44.99 -6.16 7.96
CA THR A 9 -45.29 -7.60 8.06
C THR A 9 -44.00 -8.41 8.17
N LEU A 10 -44.11 -9.59 8.81
CA LEU A 10 -42.99 -10.51 8.98
C LEU A 10 -42.46 -10.99 7.60
N ILE A 11 -43.36 -11.18 6.64
CA ILE A 11 -42.99 -11.58 5.28
C ILE A 11 -42.27 -10.47 4.51
N GLU A 12 -42.70 -9.21 4.65
CA GLU A 12 -41.99 -8.06 4.06
C GLU A 12 -40.58 -7.94 4.63
N LEU A 13 -40.42 -8.13 5.95
CA LEU A 13 -39.11 -8.07 6.58
C LEU A 13 -38.19 -9.21 6.10
N MET A 14 -38.71 -10.43 5.96
CA MET A 14 -37.94 -11.57 5.46
C MET A 14 -37.45 -11.38 4.02
N ILE A 15 -38.28 -10.83 3.14
CA ILE A 15 -37.90 -10.54 1.75
C ILE A 15 -36.80 -9.47 1.72
N VAL A 16 -36.94 -8.40 2.51
CA VAL A 16 -35.93 -7.33 2.59
C VAL A 16 -34.59 -7.88 3.06
N VAL A 17 -34.57 -8.71 4.11
CA VAL A 17 -33.33 -9.33 4.60
C VAL A 17 -32.71 -10.25 3.55
N ALA A 18 -33.52 -11.01 2.80
CA ALA A 18 -33.02 -11.86 1.71
C ALA A 18 -32.34 -11.04 0.60
N ILE A 19 -32.94 -9.93 0.17
CA ILE A 19 -32.36 -9.05 -0.85
C ILE A 19 -31.06 -8.41 -0.33
N ILE A 20 -31.05 -7.91 0.90
CA ILE A 20 -29.85 -7.33 1.53
C ILE A 20 -28.73 -8.39 1.62
N GLY A 21 -29.08 -9.65 1.95
CA GLY A 21 -28.12 -10.75 2.01
C GLY A 21 -27.41 -10.99 0.67
N ILE A 22 -28.16 -11.01 -0.44
CA ILE A 22 -27.60 -11.19 -1.79
C ILE A 22 -26.69 -10.00 -2.16
N LEU A 23 -27.15 -8.77 -1.91
CA LEU A 23 -26.35 -7.57 -2.20
C LEU A 23 -25.06 -7.52 -1.36
N ALA A 24 -25.16 -7.88 -0.08
CA ALA A 24 -24.02 -7.90 0.84
C ALA A 24 -22.93 -8.89 0.40
N ALA A 25 -23.31 -10.05 -0.16
CA ALA A 25 -22.35 -11.05 -0.63
C ALA A 25 -21.42 -10.51 -1.73
N VAL A 26 -21.90 -9.61 -2.59
CA VAL A 26 -21.10 -8.95 -3.64
C VAL A 26 -20.45 -7.66 -3.14
N ALA A 27 -21.18 -6.87 -2.36
CA ALA A 27 -20.74 -5.56 -1.90
C ALA A 27 -19.61 -5.64 -0.87
N ILE A 28 -19.63 -6.61 0.05
CA ILE A 28 -18.63 -6.72 1.11
C ILE A 28 -17.22 -6.97 0.53
N PRO A 29 -16.98 -7.97 -0.34
CA PRO A 29 -15.66 -8.16 -0.93
C PRO A 29 -15.16 -6.94 -1.71
N ALA A 30 -16.05 -6.30 -2.49
CA ALA A 30 -15.70 -5.10 -3.25
C ALA A 30 -15.32 -3.92 -2.34
N TYR A 31 -16.01 -3.75 -1.22
CA TYR A 31 -15.69 -2.74 -0.22
C TYR A 31 -14.37 -3.03 0.50
N GLN A 32 -14.09 -4.29 0.83
CA GLN A 32 -12.79 -4.68 1.39
C GLN A 32 -11.64 -4.35 0.43
N ASP A 33 -11.81 -4.65 -0.86
CA ASP A 33 -10.81 -4.32 -1.87
C ASP A 33 -10.61 -2.80 -2.03
N TYR A 34 -11.67 -2.00 -1.87
CA TYR A 34 -11.58 -0.54 -1.87
C TYR A 34 -10.78 -0.02 -0.66
N ILE A 35 -11.08 -0.50 0.54
CA ILE A 35 -10.35 -0.12 1.76
C ILE A 35 -8.88 -0.53 1.67
N ALA A 36 -8.59 -1.72 1.15
CA ALA A 36 -7.22 -2.18 0.91
C ALA A 36 -6.45 -1.22 -0.01
N ARG A 37 -7.02 -0.82 -1.16
CA ARG A 37 -6.41 0.18 -2.06
C ARG A 37 -6.19 1.53 -1.37
N ALA A 38 -7.16 1.97 -0.58
CA ALA A 38 -7.06 3.23 0.16
C ALA A 38 -5.89 3.19 1.16
N GLN A 39 -5.72 2.08 1.89
CA GLN A 39 -4.61 1.91 2.83
C GLN A 39 -3.25 1.84 2.12
N VAL A 40 -3.16 1.13 0.98
CA VAL A 40 -1.93 1.06 0.17
C VAL A 40 -1.51 2.42 -0.40
N SER A 41 -2.44 3.35 -0.60
CA SER A 41 -2.10 4.70 -1.08
C SER A 41 -1.15 5.45 -0.14
N GLU A 42 -1.18 5.17 1.16
CA GLU A 42 -0.22 5.73 2.12
C GLU A 42 1.21 5.25 1.83
N ALA A 43 1.40 3.96 1.60
CA ALA A 43 2.71 3.39 1.25
C ALA A 43 3.24 3.96 -0.07
N VAL A 44 2.37 4.13 -1.07
CA VAL A 44 2.73 4.77 -2.35
C VAL A 44 3.18 6.22 -2.13
N ASN A 45 2.49 6.97 -1.28
CA ASN A 45 2.84 8.35 -0.97
C ASN A 45 4.16 8.46 -0.20
N LEU A 46 4.40 7.56 0.77
CA LEU A 46 5.66 7.49 1.51
C LEU A 46 6.85 7.11 0.61
N LEU A 47 6.66 6.18 -0.32
CA LEU A 47 7.69 5.90 -1.33
C LEU A 47 7.87 7.08 -2.29
N GLY A 48 6.77 7.75 -2.67
CA GLY A 48 6.82 8.93 -3.52
C GLY A 48 7.64 10.07 -2.91
N SER A 49 7.52 10.32 -1.61
CA SER A 49 8.30 11.34 -0.90
C SER A 49 9.78 10.98 -0.75
N ALA A 50 10.15 9.70 -0.89
CA ALA A 50 11.55 9.26 -0.85
C ALA A 50 12.34 9.67 -2.10
N LYS A 51 11.69 9.86 -3.25
CA LYS A 51 12.37 10.04 -4.55
C LYS A 51 13.38 11.19 -4.56
N THR A 52 12.91 12.38 -4.20
CA THR A 52 13.72 13.61 -4.21
C THR A 52 14.89 13.56 -3.24
N PRO A 53 14.70 13.30 -1.93
CA PRO A 53 15.82 13.34 -0.97
C PRO A 53 16.86 12.25 -1.23
N PHE A 54 16.44 11.08 -1.74
CA PHE A 54 17.40 10.05 -2.16
C PHE A 54 18.20 10.47 -3.39
N ALA A 55 17.54 11.04 -4.41
CA ALA A 55 18.21 11.51 -5.62
C ALA A 55 19.21 12.65 -5.31
N GLU A 56 18.83 13.59 -4.44
CA GLU A 56 19.70 14.67 -3.97
C GLU A 56 20.90 14.13 -3.19
N TYR A 57 20.67 13.21 -2.25
CA TYR A 57 21.75 12.61 -1.47
C TYR A 57 22.78 11.90 -2.36
N PHE A 58 22.31 11.14 -3.36
CA PHE A 58 23.18 10.46 -4.31
C PHE A 58 23.93 11.44 -5.22
N ALA A 59 23.27 12.51 -5.68
CA ALA A 59 23.90 13.55 -6.50
C ALA A 59 25.02 14.28 -5.74
N ASP A 60 24.84 14.55 -4.45
CA ASP A 60 25.83 15.27 -3.63
C ASP A 60 27.01 14.40 -3.19
N ARG A 61 26.75 13.13 -2.83
CA ARG A 61 27.73 12.27 -2.16
C ARG A 61 28.26 11.13 -3.02
N GLY A 62 27.65 10.87 -4.17
CA GLY A 62 28.00 9.73 -5.03
C GLY A 62 27.77 8.37 -4.36
N GLN A 63 26.94 8.32 -3.32
CA GLN A 63 26.59 7.10 -2.60
C GLN A 63 25.18 7.23 -2.02
N TRP A 64 24.54 6.10 -1.74
CA TRP A 64 23.23 6.06 -1.11
C TRP A 64 23.33 6.22 0.41
N PRO A 65 22.27 6.72 1.08
CA PRO A 65 22.23 6.72 2.54
C PRO A 65 22.22 5.28 3.08
N SER A 66 22.70 5.07 4.30
CA SER A 66 22.70 3.74 4.93
C SER A 66 21.30 3.32 5.38
N THR A 67 20.46 4.28 5.77
CA THR A 67 19.07 4.05 6.15
C THR A 67 18.13 5.06 5.50
N ALA A 68 16.87 4.67 5.32
CA ALA A 68 15.87 5.58 4.76
C ALA A 68 15.61 6.80 5.67
N SER A 69 15.75 6.65 6.99
CA SER A 69 15.59 7.72 7.97
C SER A 69 16.66 8.81 7.90
N ASP A 70 17.79 8.56 7.23
CA ASP A 70 18.84 9.58 7.10
C ASP A 70 18.44 10.73 6.16
N VAL A 71 17.48 10.47 5.27
CA VAL A 71 17.05 11.41 4.22
C VAL A 71 15.54 11.62 4.18
N MET A 72 14.76 10.77 4.85
CA MET A 72 13.31 10.90 4.96
C MET A 72 12.91 11.31 6.38
N GLY A 73 12.00 12.28 6.50
CA GLY A 73 11.43 12.67 7.80
C GLY A 73 10.51 11.60 8.41
N ASN A 74 9.80 10.83 7.56
CA ASN A 74 8.90 9.75 7.99
C ASN A 74 9.16 8.50 7.15
N THR A 75 9.46 7.38 7.81
CA THR A 75 9.56 6.05 7.19
C THR A 75 8.37 5.16 7.52
N SER A 76 7.39 5.65 8.28
CA SER A 76 6.20 4.89 8.67
C SER A 76 4.97 5.80 8.73
N GLY A 77 3.80 5.17 8.73
CA GLY A 77 2.51 5.84 8.75
C GLY A 77 1.47 5.05 9.54
N LYS A 78 0.19 5.30 9.30
CA LYS A 78 -0.91 4.62 9.99
C LYS A 78 -1.10 3.19 9.49
N TYR A 79 -0.85 2.95 8.21
CA TYR A 79 -1.06 1.65 7.54
C TYR A 79 0.24 1.04 7.04
N THR A 80 1.30 1.85 6.92
CA THR A 80 2.64 1.46 6.50
C THR A 80 3.53 1.32 7.73
N ALA A 81 4.06 0.13 7.98
CA ALA A 81 4.93 -0.16 9.11
C ALA A 81 6.33 0.47 8.93
N SER A 82 6.91 0.36 7.74
CA SER A 82 8.25 0.88 7.47
C SER A 82 8.49 1.12 5.97
N VAL A 83 9.42 2.01 5.68
CA VAL A 83 10.10 2.19 4.39
C VAL A 83 11.58 1.97 4.66
N GLN A 84 12.17 0.99 3.99
CA GLN A 84 13.55 0.58 4.23
C GLN A 84 14.30 0.38 2.92
N ILE A 85 15.61 0.61 2.99
CA ILE A 85 16.53 0.24 1.92
C ILE A 85 16.76 -1.26 2.02
N THR A 86 16.63 -1.97 0.91
CA THR A 86 16.89 -3.41 0.83
C THR A 86 17.74 -3.73 -0.40
N GLY A 87 18.30 -4.95 -0.43
CA GLY A 87 19.28 -5.32 -1.44
C GLY A 87 20.66 -4.70 -1.18
N THR A 88 21.58 -4.88 -2.12
CA THR A 88 22.91 -4.27 -2.07
C THR A 88 22.89 -2.99 -2.90
N PRO A 89 22.95 -1.79 -2.28
CA PRO A 89 22.99 -0.55 -3.03
C PRO A 89 24.23 -0.52 -3.91
N VAL A 90 24.05 -0.21 -5.19
CA VAL A 90 25.17 0.03 -6.11
C VAL A 90 25.45 1.52 -6.05
N THR A 91 26.59 1.89 -5.45
CA THR A 91 26.99 3.29 -5.28
C THR A 91 27.72 3.85 -6.50
N THR A 92 28.22 2.99 -7.38
CA THR A 92 28.84 3.38 -8.65
C THR A 92 27.80 3.44 -9.78
N ALA A 93 28.07 4.25 -10.82
CA ALA A 93 27.18 4.37 -11.96
C ALA A 93 26.85 2.99 -12.56
N PRO A 94 25.56 2.67 -12.79
CA PRO A 94 24.48 3.65 -12.94
C PRO A 94 23.77 4.06 -11.63
N GLY A 95 24.13 3.52 -10.46
CA GLY A 95 23.59 3.97 -9.16
C GLY A 95 22.23 3.34 -8.86
N GLN A 96 22.22 2.10 -8.37
CA GLN A 96 20.98 1.34 -8.11
C GLN A 96 20.64 1.32 -6.62
N ILE A 97 19.36 1.52 -6.29
CA ILE A 97 18.82 1.29 -4.95
C ILE A 97 17.38 0.78 -5.02
N THR A 98 17.02 -0.04 -4.02
CA THR A 98 15.69 -0.59 -3.83
C THR A 98 15.13 -0.16 -2.48
N LEU A 99 14.00 0.54 -2.51
CA LEU A 99 13.22 0.90 -1.34
C LEU A 99 12.02 -0.01 -1.23
N VAL A 100 11.74 -0.51 -0.04
CA VAL A 100 10.58 -1.36 0.24
C VAL A 100 9.74 -0.71 1.33
N ALA A 101 8.48 -0.42 0.98
CA ALA A 101 7.45 -0.12 1.96
C ALA A 101 6.75 -1.41 2.39
N THR A 102 6.57 -1.60 3.68
CA THR A 102 5.90 -2.76 4.26
C THR A 102 4.64 -2.31 4.99
N MET A 103 3.50 -2.94 4.69
CA MET A 103 2.23 -2.67 5.39
C MET A 103 2.26 -3.21 6.83
N MET A 104 1.44 -2.67 7.71
CA MET A 104 1.28 -3.20 9.07
C MET A 104 0.74 -4.65 9.08
N THR A 105 0.98 -5.35 10.19
CA THR A 105 0.47 -6.71 10.42
C THR A 105 -0.85 -6.73 11.17
N SER A 106 -1.29 -5.58 11.69
CA SER A 106 -2.58 -5.40 12.38
C SER A 106 -3.13 -4.01 12.07
N GLY A 107 -4.45 -3.82 12.25
CA GLY A 107 -5.11 -2.53 11.96
C GLY A 107 -5.24 -2.19 10.47
N VAL A 108 -4.87 -3.11 9.58
CA VAL A 108 -5.02 -3.02 8.12
C VAL A 108 -5.99 -4.08 7.60
N ASN A 109 -6.40 -3.94 6.34
CA ASN A 109 -7.20 -4.93 5.64
C ASN A 109 -6.46 -6.27 5.56
N SER A 110 -7.16 -7.38 5.80
CA SER A 110 -6.57 -8.72 5.81
C SER A 110 -5.85 -9.07 4.51
N ASN A 111 -6.29 -8.51 3.37
CA ASN A 111 -5.73 -8.79 2.06
C ASN A 111 -4.39 -8.10 1.76
N ILE A 112 -3.93 -7.18 2.63
CA ILE A 112 -2.66 -6.44 2.46
C ILE A 112 -1.72 -6.57 3.65
N THR A 113 -2.07 -7.41 4.62
CA THR A 113 -1.37 -7.56 5.90
C THR A 113 0.09 -7.93 5.70
N GLY A 114 1.01 -7.09 6.17
CA GLY A 114 2.45 -7.32 6.00
C GLY A 114 2.94 -7.30 4.55
N GLY A 115 2.12 -6.85 3.61
CA GLY A 115 2.45 -6.84 2.19
C GLY A 115 3.49 -5.77 1.85
N ASN A 116 4.27 -6.02 0.80
CA ASN A 116 5.39 -5.17 0.42
C ASN A 116 5.15 -4.48 -0.94
N LEU A 117 5.61 -3.23 -1.03
CA LEU A 117 5.64 -2.40 -2.24
C LEU A 117 7.07 -1.92 -2.48
N ILE A 118 7.54 -1.98 -3.72
CA ILE A 118 8.91 -1.60 -4.07
C ILE A 118 8.92 -0.28 -4.84
N LEU A 119 9.94 0.52 -4.56
CA LEU A 119 10.37 1.60 -5.42
C LEU A 119 11.87 1.47 -5.72
N ASP A 120 12.18 1.22 -6.99
CA ASP A 120 13.55 1.04 -7.48
C ASP A 120 14.00 2.21 -8.34
N THR A 121 15.29 2.49 -8.30
CA THR A 121 15.98 3.27 -9.33
C THR A 121 17.25 2.53 -9.73
N THR A 122 17.62 2.64 -11.00
CA THR A 122 18.84 2.06 -11.56
C THR A 122 19.79 3.09 -12.12
N ASP A 123 19.48 4.39 -12.00
CA ASP A 123 20.16 5.48 -12.71
C ASP A 123 20.48 6.69 -11.79
N GLY A 124 20.70 6.41 -10.50
CA GLY A 124 21.05 7.43 -9.51
C GLY A 124 19.87 8.30 -9.10
N GLY A 125 18.64 7.76 -9.16
CA GLY A 125 17.43 8.45 -8.74
C GLY A 125 16.78 9.33 -9.80
N LYS A 126 17.17 9.20 -11.08
CA LYS A 126 16.56 9.98 -12.18
C LYS A 126 15.24 9.35 -12.63
N THR A 127 15.20 8.03 -12.71
CA THR A 127 14.00 7.26 -12.99
C THR A 127 13.68 6.35 -11.81
N TRP A 128 12.39 6.30 -11.47
CA TRP A 128 11.88 5.50 -10.37
C TRP A 128 10.78 4.57 -10.86
N THR A 129 10.97 3.28 -10.65
CA THR A 129 10.01 2.24 -11.03
C THR A 129 9.34 1.71 -9.77
N CYS A 130 8.02 1.85 -9.71
CA CYS A 130 7.22 1.22 -8.66
C CYS A 130 6.80 -0.18 -9.12
N LYS A 131 6.96 -1.18 -8.26
CA LYS A 131 6.63 -2.57 -8.58
C LYS A 131 6.20 -3.35 -7.35
N THR A 132 5.48 -4.44 -7.54
CA THR A 132 5.19 -5.39 -6.45
C THR A 132 6.02 -6.67 -6.56
N THR A 133 6.51 -6.99 -7.76
CA THR A 133 7.31 -8.19 -8.01
C THR A 133 8.71 -8.07 -7.39
N GLY A 134 9.12 -9.10 -6.65
CA GLY A 134 10.45 -9.14 -6.01
C GLY A 134 10.54 -8.43 -4.66
N ALA A 135 9.39 -8.07 -4.06
CA ALA A 135 9.33 -7.33 -2.81
C ALA A 135 9.73 -8.24 -1.63
N THR A 136 11.01 -8.24 -1.27
CA THR A 136 11.53 -8.89 -0.06
C THR A 136 11.84 -7.83 0.99
N GLY A 137 10.80 -7.29 1.63
CA GLY A 137 10.98 -6.46 2.82
C GLY A 137 10.89 -7.29 4.10
N PRO A 138 11.21 -6.70 5.26
CA PRO A 138 11.00 -7.34 6.54
C PRO A 138 9.50 -7.40 6.83
N GLY A 139 8.86 -8.50 6.43
CA GLY A 139 7.43 -8.74 6.60
C GLY A 139 7.05 -10.13 6.14
N ALA A 140 6.06 -10.75 6.80
CA ALA A 140 5.60 -12.09 6.46
C ALA A 140 4.59 -12.12 5.30
N GLY A 141 4.16 -10.96 4.79
CA GLY A 141 3.02 -10.84 3.86
C GLY A 141 3.35 -10.90 2.37
N GLY A 142 4.64 -10.91 2.01
CA GLY A 142 5.09 -11.00 0.61
C GLY A 142 4.65 -9.82 -0.26
N ALA A 143 4.75 -9.96 -1.58
CA ALA A 143 4.38 -8.92 -2.53
C ALA A 143 2.89 -8.56 -2.47
N LEU A 144 2.56 -7.26 -2.46
CA LEU A 144 1.17 -6.81 -2.60
C LEU A 144 0.58 -7.27 -3.94
N ALA A 145 -0.67 -7.73 -3.91
CA ALA A 145 -1.37 -8.09 -5.15
C ALA A 145 -1.59 -6.85 -6.03
N SER A 146 -1.41 -7.01 -7.35
CA SER A 146 -1.50 -5.93 -8.35
C SER A 146 -2.85 -5.19 -8.34
N LYS A 147 -3.92 -5.84 -7.87
CA LYS A 147 -5.26 -5.22 -7.70
C LYS A 147 -5.34 -4.16 -6.59
N TYR A 148 -4.41 -4.17 -5.64
CA TYR A 148 -4.38 -3.26 -4.50
C TYR A 148 -3.47 -2.04 -4.71
N VAL A 149 -2.65 -2.06 -5.76
CA VAL A 149 -1.72 -0.98 -6.09
C VAL A 149 -2.22 -0.17 -7.30
N PRO A 150 -1.84 1.12 -7.38
CA PRO A 150 -2.16 1.96 -8.54
C PRO A 150 -1.44 1.46 -9.80
N GLY A 151 -1.94 1.86 -10.97
CA GLY A 151 -1.48 1.33 -12.27
C GLY A 151 0.02 1.46 -12.52
N ASN A 152 0.65 2.51 -12.01
CA ASN A 152 2.10 2.76 -12.11
C ASN A 152 2.96 1.84 -11.25
N CYS A 153 2.35 1.04 -10.36
CA CYS A 153 3.02 0.11 -9.44
C CYS A 153 2.73 -1.36 -9.74
N ARG A 154 2.03 -1.68 -10.84
CA ARG A 154 1.55 -3.03 -11.15
C ARG A 154 2.57 -3.96 -11.83
N ASN A 155 3.76 -3.45 -12.15
CA ASN A 155 4.82 -4.23 -12.80
C ASN A 155 5.63 -5.05 -11.78
#